data_AF-A0A6P1NTY7-F1
#
_entry.id   AF-A0A6P1NTY7-F1
#
_cell.length_a   1.000
_cell.length_b   1.000
_cell.length_c   1.000
_cell.angle_alpha   90.00
_cell.angle_beta   90.00
_cell.angle_gamma   90.00
#
_symmetry.space_group_name_H-M   'P 1'
#
loop_
_entity.id
_entity.type
_entity.pdbx_description
1 polymer ?
#
loop_
_entity_poly.entity_id
_entity_poly.type
_entity_poly.pdbx_seq_one_letter_code
_entity_poly.pdbx_strand_id
1 'polypeptide(L)'
;MSEDPKADREELFRRMAFNIAVNNTDDHLRNHGFVRGRSGWRFSPAFDVNPNPDTGAERSTAVDGASTRDDAMTALLAAAEYFVQPGQRDAILASVRKALGAWREAAAACRIARAQVELFAPLLDNPPQGLEV
;
A
#
# COMPACT_ATOMS: atom_id res chain seq x y z
N MET A 1 -17.58 -17.03 -5.28
CA MET A 1 -17.15 -15.78 -5.95
C MET A 1 -17.17 -14.64 -4.94
N SER A 2 -16.51 -13.51 -5.23
CA SER A 2 -16.56 -12.32 -4.37
C SER A 2 -18.01 -11.83 -4.20
N GLU A 3 -18.33 -11.35 -3.01
CA GLU A 3 -19.65 -10.77 -2.69
C GLU A 3 -19.80 -9.33 -3.20
N ASP A 4 -18.70 -8.62 -3.44
CA ASP A 4 -18.69 -7.30 -4.11
C ASP A 4 -17.37 -7.12 -4.86
N PRO A 5 -17.31 -7.57 -6.12
CA PRO A 5 -16.10 -7.53 -6.92
C PRO A 5 -15.57 -6.11 -7.16
N LYS A 6 -16.44 -5.09 -7.15
CA LYS A 6 -16.04 -3.70 -7.36
C LYS A 6 -15.26 -3.20 -6.14
N ALA A 7 -15.85 -3.32 -4.95
CA ALA A 7 -15.20 -2.88 -3.73
C ALA A 7 -13.92 -3.67 -3.43
N ASP A 8 -13.90 -4.98 -3.73
CA ASP A 8 -12.71 -5.80 -3.51
C ASP A 8 -11.57 -5.41 -4.49
N ARG A 9 -11.86 -5.01 -5.73
CA ARG A 9 -10.84 -4.46 -6.66
C ARG A 9 -10.29 -3.12 -6.20
N GLU A 10 -11.15 -2.23 -5.71
CA GLU A 10 -10.74 -0.95 -5.12
C GLU A 10 -9.84 -1.16 -3.89
N GLU A 11 -10.17 -2.13 -3.03
CA GLU A 11 -9.38 -2.49 -1.87
C GLU A 11 -8.02 -3.12 -2.24
N LEU A 12 -7.98 -3.98 -3.25
CA LEU A 12 -6.73 -4.53 -3.76
C LEU A 12 -5.79 -3.42 -4.26
N PHE A 13 -6.30 -2.50 -5.08
CA PHE A 13 -5.53 -1.34 -5.55
C PHE A 13 -4.99 -0.50 -4.39
N ARG A 14 -5.83 -0.23 -3.38
CA ARG A 14 -5.45 0.50 -2.16
C ARG A 14 -4.30 -0.19 -1.42
N ARG A 15 -4.38 -1.52 -1.24
CA ARG A 15 -3.32 -2.30 -0.55
C ARG A 15 -2.02 -2.28 -1.32
N MET A 16 -2.06 -2.45 -2.64
CA MET A 16 -0.86 -2.39 -3.48
C MET A 16 -0.23 -1.00 -3.39
N ALA A 17 -1.01 0.06 -3.57
CA ALA A 17 -0.52 1.44 -3.48
C ALA A 17 0.08 1.74 -2.10
N PHE A 18 -0.59 1.33 -1.02
CA PHE A 18 -0.08 1.52 0.34
C PHE A 18 1.18 0.70 0.61
N ASN A 19 1.21 -0.59 0.24
CA ASN A 19 2.38 -1.45 0.43
C ASN A 19 3.60 -0.92 -0.35
N ILE A 20 3.42 -0.36 -1.55
CA ILE A 20 4.50 0.31 -2.29
C ILE A 20 4.91 1.60 -1.59
N ALA A 21 3.94 2.42 -1.20
CA ALA A 21 4.20 3.69 -0.53
C ALA A 21 4.99 3.53 0.77
N VAL A 22 4.75 2.47 1.56
CA VAL A 22 5.49 2.22 2.80
C VAL A 22 6.67 1.25 2.63
N ASN A 23 7.04 0.92 1.39
CA ASN A 23 8.09 -0.06 1.08
C ASN A 23 7.93 -1.38 1.85
N ASN A 24 6.71 -1.89 1.95
CA ASN A 24 6.47 -3.24 2.46
C ASN A 24 6.95 -4.25 1.41
N THR A 25 8.12 -4.84 1.64
CA THR A 25 8.77 -5.80 0.73
C THR A 25 8.33 -7.25 0.96
N ASP A 26 7.63 -7.55 2.06
CA ASP A 26 7.10 -8.88 2.38
C ASP A 26 5.57 -8.95 2.11
N ASP A 27 5.15 -8.42 0.97
CA ASP A 27 3.74 -8.31 0.57
C ASP A 27 3.21 -9.57 -0.14
N HIS A 28 3.71 -10.74 0.24
CA HIS A 28 3.40 -11.99 -0.46
C HIS A 28 1.91 -12.36 -0.41
N LEU A 29 1.45 -13.17 -1.36
CA LEU A 29 0.02 -13.52 -1.52
C LEU A 29 -0.64 -14.13 -0.26
N ARG A 30 0.14 -14.71 0.67
CA ARG A 30 -0.39 -15.21 1.96
C ARG A 30 -0.83 -14.08 2.91
N ASN A 31 -0.42 -12.84 2.67
CA ASN A 31 -0.84 -11.64 3.43
C ASN A 31 -2.17 -11.06 2.92
N HIS A 32 -2.83 -11.77 2.01
CA HIS A 32 -4.17 -11.46 1.52
C HIS A 32 -5.16 -12.52 1.99
N GLY A 33 -5.82 -12.23 3.11
CA GLY A 33 -6.90 -13.04 3.65
C GLY A 33 -8.26 -12.69 3.08
N PHE A 34 -9.17 -13.68 3.09
CA PHE A 34 -10.57 -13.49 2.75
C PHE A 34 -11.45 -14.05 3.87
N VAL A 35 -12.53 -13.34 4.19
CA VAL A 35 -13.55 -13.79 5.14
C VAL A 35 -14.81 -14.23 4.39
N ARG A 36 -15.45 -15.30 4.87
CA ARG A 36 -16.69 -15.82 4.28
C ARG A 36 -17.85 -14.92 4.71
N GLY A 37 -18.36 -14.14 3.77
CA GLY A 37 -19.61 -13.39 3.90
C GLY A 37 -20.84 -14.26 3.68
N ARG A 38 -22.03 -13.64 3.69
CA ARG A 38 -23.31 -14.35 3.57
C ARG A 38 -23.50 -14.94 2.17
N SER A 39 -23.10 -14.21 1.14
CA SER A 39 -23.31 -14.60 -0.26
C SER A 39 -22.02 -14.87 -1.02
N GLY A 40 -20.87 -14.43 -0.50
CA GLY A 40 -19.57 -14.70 -1.13
C GLY A 40 -18.39 -14.57 -0.18
N TRP A 41 -17.22 -14.32 -0.76
CA TRP A 41 -16.00 -13.98 -0.03
C TRP A 41 -15.76 -12.47 -0.13
N ARG A 42 -15.12 -11.89 0.87
CA ARG A 42 -14.64 -10.50 0.88
C ARG A 42 -13.23 -10.46 1.41
N PHE A 43 -12.46 -9.43 1.07
CA PHE A 43 -11.17 -9.22 1.74
C PHE A 43 -11.36 -9.16 3.26
N SER A 44 -10.49 -9.85 4.00
CA SER A 44 -10.34 -9.60 5.45
C SER A 44 -9.85 -8.16 5.66
N PRO A 45 -9.91 -7.61 6.88
CA PRO A 45 -9.08 -6.46 7.22
C PRO A 45 -7.61 -6.71 6.81
N ALA A 46 -6.88 -5.64 6.46
CA ALA A 46 -5.45 -5.75 6.18
C ALA A 46 -4.70 -6.17 7.46
N PHE A 47 -3.70 -7.04 7.31
CA PHE A 47 -2.86 -7.53 8.39
C PHE A 47 -1.43 -7.69 7.87
N ASP A 48 -0.49 -7.84 8.81
CA ASP A 48 0.93 -8.07 8.53
C ASP A 48 1.54 -7.06 7.53
N VAL A 49 1.26 -5.78 7.78
CA VAL A 49 1.84 -4.68 7.01
C VAL A 49 3.07 -4.18 7.74
N ASN A 50 4.24 -4.49 7.20
CA ASN A 50 5.53 -4.17 7.83
C ASN A 50 6.40 -3.32 6.90
N PRO A 51 6.49 -2.00 7.11
CA PRO A 51 7.37 -1.13 6.33
C PRO A 51 8.84 -1.57 6.42
N ASN A 52 9.56 -1.60 5.30
CA ASN A 52 10.99 -1.88 5.29
C ASN A 52 11.77 -0.55 5.11
N PRO A 53 12.60 -0.13 6.09
CA PRO A 53 13.34 1.13 6.01
C PRO A 53 14.47 1.10 4.97
N ASP A 54 14.89 -0.07 4.50
CA ASP A 54 15.86 -0.19 3.40
C ASP A 54 15.18 0.07 2.05
N THR A 55 15.34 1.28 1.52
CA THR A 55 14.78 1.69 0.22
C THR A 55 15.42 0.97 -0.97
N GLY A 56 16.55 0.28 -0.77
CA GLY A 56 17.18 -0.55 -1.81
C GLY A 56 16.64 -1.98 -1.86
N ALA A 57 15.81 -2.38 -0.88
CA ALA A 57 15.24 -3.71 -0.84
C ALA A 57 14.16 -3.90 -1.92
N GLU A 58 14.22 -5.03 -2.62
CA GLU A 58 13.22 -5.40 -3.61
C GLU A 58 12.00 -6.06 -2.95
N ARG A 59 10.83 -5.84 -3.56
CA ARG A 59 9.56 -6.44 -3.13
C ARG A 59 9.48 -7.91 -3.52
N SER A 60 8.86 -8.73 -2.67
CA SER A 60 8.57 -10.14 -2.94
C SER A 60 7.54 -10.32 -4.05
N THR A 61 6.57 -9.41 -4.16
CA THR A 61 5.56 -9.41 -5.22
C THR A 61 5.81 -8.26 -6.18
N ALA A 62 6.29 -8.58 -7.38
CA ALA A 62 6.50 -7.60 -8.43
C ALA A 62 5.17 -7.09 -9.03
N VAL A 63 5.15 -5.85 -9.50
CA VAL A 63 4.05 -5.25 -10.26
C VAL A 63 4.49 -5.09 -11.69
N ASP A 64 3.89 -5.85 -12.61
CA ASP A 64 4.29 -5.90 -14.02
C ASP A 64 5.81 -6.14 -14.22
N GLY A 65 6.39 -7.00 -13.38
CA GLY A 65 7.83 -7.30 -13.39
C GLY A 65 8.71 -6.30 -12.62
N ALA A 66 8.18 -5.16 -12.19
CA ALA A 66 8.90 -4.20 -11.37
C ALA A 66 8.89 -4.58 -9.88
N SER A 67 10.08 -4.65 -9.26
CA SER A 67 10.27 -5.01 -7.85
C SER A 67 10.81 -3.86 -6.99
N THR A 68 11.38 -2.82 -7.59
CA THR A 68 11.81 -1.61 -6.87
C THR A 68 10.61 -0.72 -6.53
N ARG A 69 10.73 0.10 -5.48
CA ARG A 69 9.62 0.92 -4.98
C ARG A 69 9.04 1.88 -6.03
N ASP A 70 9.89 2.64 -6.73
CA ASP A 70 9.44 3.64 -7.71
C ASP A 70 8.95 3.00 -9.02
N ASP A 71 9.64 1.96 -9.51
CA ASP A 71 9.22 1.25 -10.72
C ASP A 71 7.88 0.53 -10.48
N ALA A 72 7.70 -0.08 -9.31
CA ALA A 72 6.44 -0.74 -8.94
C ALA A 72 5.28 0.26 -8.81
N MET A 73 5.53 1.47 -8.28
CA MET A 73 4.51 2.52 -8.25
C MET A 73 4.13 2.95 -9.68
N THR A 74 5.12 3.16 -10.54
CA THR A 74 4.92 3.51 -11.95
C THR A 74 4.10 2.43 -12.67
N ALA A 75 4.45 1.16 -12.50
CA ALA A 75 3.74 0.02 -13.07
C ALA A 75 2.30 -0.08 -12.54
N LEU A 76 2.08 0.14 -11.23
CA LEU A 76 0.74 0.13 -10.64
C LEU A 76 -0.14 1.24 -11.23
N LEU A 77 0.42 2.45 -11.42
CA LEU A 77 -0.31 3.57 -12.02
C LEU A 77 -0.69 3.29 -13.48
N ALA A 78 0.20 2.66 -14.25
CA ALA A 78 -0.09 2.24 -15.62
C ALA A 78 -1.19 1.17 -15.67
N ALA A 79 -1.25 0.28 -14.67
CA ALA A 79 -2.24 -0.79 -14.58
C ALA A 79 -3.54 -0.36 -13.86
N ALA A 80 -3.70 0.90 -13.44
CA ALA A 80 -4.78 1.31 -12.55
C ALA A 80 -6.19 1.05 -13.10
N GLU A 81 -6.38 1.15 -14.42
CA GLU A 81 -7.68 0.92 -15.08
C GLU A 81 -8.19 -0.52 -14.92
N TYR A 82 -7.29 -1.50 -14.68
CA TYR A 82 -7.66 -2.87 -14.38
C TYR A 82 -8.25 -3.05 -12.97
N PHE A 83 -8.20 -2.02 -12.12
CA PHE A 83 -8.74 -2.08 -10.77
C PHE A 83 -9.86 -1.08 -10.57
N VAL A 84 -9.62 0.18 -10.95
CA VAL A 84 -10.43 1.32 -10.54
C VAL A 84 -10.62 2.32 -11.67
N GLN A 85 -11.72 3.07 -11.61
CA GLN A 85 -11.95 4.21 -12.49
C GLN A 85 -11.07 5.41 -12.08
N PRO A 86 -10.77 6.36 -12.98
CA PRO A 86 -9.83 7.45 -12.70
C PRO A 86 -10.14 8.27 -11.44
N GLY A 87 -11.42 8.60 -11.20
CA GLY A 87 -11.80 9.33 -9.99
C GLY A 87 -11.52 8.56 -8.69
N GLN A 88 -11.76 7.24 -8.69
CA GLN A 88 -11.48 6.35 -7.56
C GLN A 88 -9.98 6.16 -7.36
N ARG A 89 -9.21 6.03 -8.46
CA ARG A 89 -7.75 5.98 -8.42
C ARG A 89 -7.20 7.18 -7.66
N ASP A 90 -7.59 8.38 -8.08
CA ASP A 90 -7.07 9.62 -7.51
C ASP A 90 -7.50 9.79 -6.05
N ALA A 91 -8.74 9.42 -5.69
CA ALA A 91 -9.20 9.42 -4.31
C ALA A 91 -8.41 8.44 -3.42
N ILE A 92 -8.10 7.24 -3.92
CA ILE A 92 -7.31 6.25 -3.18
C ILE A 92 -5.88 6.74 -2.97
N LEU A 93 -5.23 7.23 -4.03
CA LEU A 93 -3.85 7.77 -3.94
C LEU A 93 -3.79 8.98 -2.99
N ALA A 94 -4.78 9.88 -3.04
CA ALA A 94 -4.89 10.99 -2.10
C ALA A 94 -5.06 10.51 -0.65
N SER A 95 -5.84 9.45 -0.41
CA SER A 95 -5.98 8.86 0.93
C SER A 95 -4.68 8.23 1.42
N VAL A 96 -3.95 7.52 0.57
CA VAL A 96 -2.65 6.91 0.92
C VAL A 96 -1.63 8.01 1.25
N ARG A 97 -1.52 9.02 0.40
CA ARG A 97 -0.69 10.21 0.63
C ARG A 97 -1.00 10.89 1.95
N LYS A 98 -2.29 11.13 2.24
CA LYS A 98 -2.71 11.74 3.51
C LYS A 98 -2.29 10.91 4.71
N ALA A 99 -2.41 9.58 4.62
CA ALA A 99 -1.98 8.68 5.68
C ALA A 99 -0.46 8.73 5.90
N LEU A 100 0.33 8.75 4.81
CA LEU A 100 1.77 8.95 4.91
C LEU A 100 2.09 10.33 5.52
N GLY A 101 1.45 11.41 5.09
CA GLY A 101 1.69 12.75 5.66
C GLY A 101 1.45 12.86 7.18
N ALA A 102 0.61 11.99 7.75
CA ALA A 102 0.33 11.93 9.18
C ALA A 102 1.15 10.87 9.95
N TRP A 103 2.14 10.22 9.32
CA TRP A 103 2.84 9.06 9.91
C TRP A 103 3.54 9.39 11.23
N ARG A 104 4.07 10.61 11.38
CA ARG A 104 4.74 11.07 12.61
C ARG A 104 3.77 11.25 13.78
N GLU A 105 2.56 11.73 13.49
CA GLU A 105 1.49 11.85 14.49
C GLU A 105 1.03 10.46 14.94
N ALA A 106 0.88 9.52 14.01
CA ALA A 106 0.56 8.13 14.32
C ALA A 106 1.67 7.47 15.17
N ALA A 107 2.94 7.66 14.81
CA ALA A 107 4.08 7.16 15.58
C ALA A 107 4.11 7.75 17.00
N ALA A 108 3.83 9.05 17.15
CA ALA A 108 3.75 9.71 18.46
C ALA A 108 2.59 9.16 19.30
N ALA A 109 1.41 8.98 18.72
CA ALA A 109 0.24 8.40 19.39
C ALA A 109 0.52 6.96 19.89
N CYS A 110 1.30 6.19 19.12
CA CYS A 110 1.76 4.85 19.48
C CYS A 110 3.00 4.84 20.39
N ARG A 111 3.53 6.00 20.79
CA ARG A 111 4.74 6.16 21.63
C ARG A 111 5.97 5.44 21.06
N ILE A 112 6.11 5.44 19.74
CA ILE A 112 7.26 4.86 19.05
C ILE A 112 8.52 5.64 19.45
N ALA A 113 9.60 4.91 19.75
CA ALA A 113 10.87 5.50 20.16
C ALA A 113 11.46 6.39 19.05
N ARG A 114 12.10 7.49 19.45
CA ARG A 114 12.72 8.45 18.53
C ARG A 114 13.67 7.80 17.51
N ALA A 115 14.48 6.83 17.95
CA ALA A 115 15.41 6.13 17.06
C ALA A 115 14.69 5.38 15.92
N GLN A 116 13.51 4.81 16.18
CA GLN A 116 12.69 4.16 15.16
C GLN A 116 12.08 5.20 14.22
N VAL A 117 11.59 6.32 14.75
CA VAL A 117 11.11 7.45 13.91
C VAL A 117 12.23 7.94 12.99
N GLU A 118 13.45 8.11 13.49
CA GLU A 118 14.60 8.54 12.68
C GLU A 118 15.01 7.49 11.64
N LEU A 119 14.90 6.19 11.97
CA LEU A 119 15.17 5.09 11.03
C LEU A 119 14.19 5.09 9.84
N PHE A 120 12.91 5.34 10.08
CA PHE A 120 11.86 5.30 9.05
C PHE A 120 11.66 6.62 8.32
N ALA A 121 12.20 7.74 8.83
CA ALA A 121 12.02 9.06 8.24
C ALA A 121 12.48 9.15 6.77
N PRO A 122 13.67 8.65 6.37
CA PRO A 122 14.10 8.69 4.97
C PRO A 122 13.12 8.00 4.02
N LEU A 123 12.42 6.96 4.49
CA LEU A 123 11.41 6.24 3.71
C LEU A 123 10.07 6.97 3.67
N LEU A 124 9.53 7.33 4.84
CA LEU A 124 8.14 7.77 4.99
C LEU A 124 7.95 9.26 4.73
N ASP A 125 9.01 10.07 4.85
CA ASP A 125 8.98 11.50 4.45
C ASP A 125 9.14 11.67 2.93
N ASN A 126 9.64 10.65 2.23
CA ASN A 126 9.87 10.67 0.78
C ASN A 126 8.97 9.63 0.09
N PRO A 127 7.74 10.00 -0.30
CA PRO A 127 6.84 9.10 -1.03
C PRO A 127 7.43 8.76 -2.42
N PRO A 128 7.07 7.59 -3.00
CA PRO A 128 7.54 7.22 -4.33
C PRO A 128 6.99 8.16 -5.41
N GLN A 129 7.67 8.18 -6.56
CA GLN A 129 7.24 8.95 -7.72
C GLN A 129 5.79 8.61 -8.11
N GLY A 130 5.01 9.63 -8.50
CA GLY A 130 3.58 9.47 -8.79
C GLY A 130 2.66 9.50 -7.56
N LEU A 131 3.23 9.53 -6.35
CA LEU A 131 2.53 9.85 -5.09
C LEU A 131 3.01 11.19 -4.50
N GLU A 132 3.66 12.03 -5.30
CA GLU A 132 4.24 13.34 -4.93
C GLU A 132 3.21 14.44 -4.76
N VAL A 133 3.41 15.35 -3.79
CA VAL A 133 2.46 16.41 -3.37
C VAL A 133 2.25 17.44 -4.46
#